data_AF-A0A1I2CX27-F1
#
_entry.id   AF-A0A1I2CX27-F1
#
_cell.length_a   1.000
_cell.length_b   1.000
_cell.length_c   1.000
_cell.angle_alpha   90.00
_cell.angle_beta   90.00
_cell.angle_gamma   90.00
#
_symmetry.space_group_name_H-M   'P 1'
#
loop_
_entity.id
_entity.type
_entity.pdbx_description
1 polymer ?
#
loop_
_entity_poly.entity_id
_entity_poly.type
_entity_poly.pdbx_seq_one_letter_code
_entity_poly.pdbx_strand_id
1 'polypeptide(L)'
;MSFAAWRARLPRHTGMSALARIATLRPRDADFHVLEVDPGSQWGALLRLVPPTQCLLAAAAAGPNLERELAARLGGDATARALCQLLAGPFLPAHPLCPLDEAWRARLRPLALGRPGDPVDHGLFPSRASKLARLLLAAAGDYPADAVLLAARDAYARERPYHGHDALACALVCAGAPARALLRERLRDTRAHRGWRSRKQTHALGRWARRFGYMSEETD
;
A
#
# COMPACT_ATOMS: atom_id res chain seq x y z
N MET A 1 -14.28 -9.51 9.41
CA MET A 1 -13.10 -10.30 9.01
C MET A 1 -11.85 -9.46 9.15
N SER A 2 -10.84 -9.95 9.88
CA SER A 2 -9.51 -9.33 9.99
C SER A 2 -8.69 -9.55 8.73
N PHE A 3 -7.61 -8.78 8.55
CA PHE A 3 -6.69 -8.97 7.42
C PHE A 3 -6.04 -10.37 7.45
N ALA A 4 -5.62 -10.84 8.62
CA ALA A 4 -5.08 -12.20 8.79
C ALA A 4 -6.10 -13.29 8.41
N ALA A 5 -7.36 -13.15 8.85
CA ALA A 5 -8.42 -14.11 8.51
C ALA A 5 -8.76 -14.12 7.01
N TRP A 6 -8.72 -12.96 6.35
CA TRP A 6 -8.85 -12.88 4.89
C TRP A 6 -7.69 -13.59 4.20
N ARG A 7 -6.46 -13.28 4.61
CA ARG A 7 -5.23 -13.80 4.02
C ARG A 7 -5.11 -15.32 4.15
N ALA A 8 -5.59 -15.89 5.26
CA ALA A 8 -5.58 -17.34 5.49
C ALA A 8 -6.41 -18.14 4.47
N ARG A 9 -7.36 -17.48 3.77
CA ARG A 9 -8.26 -18.10 2.77
C ARG A 9 -7.71 -18.04 1.34
N LEU A 10 -6.58 -17.38 1.12
CA LEU A 10 -6.02 -17.21 -0.21
C LEU A 10 -5.26 -18.48 -0.66
N PRO A 11 -5.21 -18.76 -1.97
CA PRO A 11 -4.36 -19.80 -2.53
C PRO A 11 -2.89 -19.63 -2.12
N ARG A 12 -2.29 -20.73 -1.65
CA ARG A 12 -0.88 -20.80 -1.26
C ARG A 12 -0.04 -21.43 -2.36
N HIS A 13 1.10 -20.82 -2.65
CA HIS A 13 2.11 -21.36 -3.56
C HIS A 13 3.40 -21.59 -2.75
N THR A 14 4.01 -22.76 -2.92
CA THR A 14 5.25 -23.17 -2.25
C THR A 14 6.29 -23.64 -3.26
N GLY A 15 7.55 -23.72 -2.85
CA GLY A 15 8.64 -24.24 -3.69
C GLY A 15 8.72 -23.55 -5.06
N MET A 16 9.01 -24.30 -6.12
CA MET A 16 9.16 -23.75 -7.48
C MET A 16 7.91 -23.02 -8.01
N SER A 17 6.71 -23.41 -7.57
CA SER A 17 5.48 -22.71 -7.95
C SER A 17 5.45 -21.27 -7.43
N ALA A 18 5.99 -21.03 -6.22
CA ALA A 18 6.13 -19.71 -5.66
C ALA A 18 7.13 -18.89 -6.49
N LEU A 19 8.27 -19.45 -6.89
CA LEU A 19 9.26 -18.75 -7.72
C LEU A 19 8.69 -18.35 -9.08
N ALA A 20 8.01 -19.27 -9.76
CA ALA A 20 7.35 -18.99 -11.03
C ALA A 20 6.28 -17.90 -10.89
N ARG A 21 5.53 -17.92 -9.78
CA ARG A 21 4.56 -16.86 -9.48
C ARG A 21 5.24 -15.54 -9.20
N ILE A 22 6.33 -15.50 -8.43
CA ILE A 22 7.12 -14.29 -8.19
C ILE A 22 7.53 -13.68 -9.52
N ALA A 23 8.13 -14.44 -10.43
CA ALA A 23 8.63 -13.94 -11.70
C ALA A 23 7.54 -13.34 -12.62
N THR A 24 6.29 -13.78 -12.47
CA THR A 24 5.16 -13.40 -13.35
C THR A 24 4.07 -12.60 -12.63
N LEU A 25 4.26 -12.28 -11.35
CA LEU A 25 3.25 -11.62 -10.53
C LEU A 25 2.92 -10.25 -11.11
N ARG A 26 1.65 -9.95 -11.29
CA ARG A 26 1.19 -8.60 -11.67
C ARG A 26 0.65 -7.90 -10.44
N PRO A 27 0.70 -6.55 -10.38
CA PRO A 27 0.14 -5.78 -9.28
C PRO A 27 -1.29 -6.15 -8.92
N ARG A 28 -2.11 -6.48 -9.92
CA ARG A 28 -3.51 -6.92 -9.75
C ARG A 28 -3.66 -8.27 -9.07
N ASP A 29 -2.70 -9.17 -9.24
CA ASP A 29 -2.76 -10.55 -8.78
C ASP A 29 -2.17 -10.69 -7.36
N ALA A 30 -1.37 -9.71 -6.91
CA ALA A 30 -0.64 -9.75 -5.65
C ALA A 30 -1.54 -9.84 -4.40
N ASP A 31 -2.80 -9.39 -4.50
CA ASP A 31 -3.77 -9.50 -3.41
C ASP A 31 -4.49 -10.85 -3.35
N PHE A 32 -4.28 -11.75 -4.31
CA PHE A 32 -5.03 -13.00 -4.44
C PHE A 32 -4.19 -14.25 -4.20
N HIS A 33 -2.96 -14.08 -3.71
CA HIS A 33 -2.02 -15.17 -3.49
C HIS A 33 -1.28 -15.02 -2.16
N VAL A 34 -0.86 -16.16 -1.62
CA VAL A 34 0.15 -16.23 -0.56
C VAL A 34 1.32 -17.05 -1.08
N LEU A 35 2.52 -16.49 -1.00
CA LEU A 35 3.76 -17.11 -1.47
C LEU A 35 4.58 -17.52 -0.26
N GLU A 36 4.81 -18.82 -0.10
CA GLU A 36 5.50 -19.40 1.05
C GLU A 36 6.78 -20.11 0.60
N VAL A 37 7.78 -20.08 1.47
CA VAL A 37 9.07 -20.73 1.24
C VAL A 37 9.54 -21.41 2.52
N ASP A 38 10.24 -22.52 2.34
CA ASP A 38 10.80 -23.28 3.45
C ASP A 38 12.03 -22.57 4.03
N PRO A 39 12.17 -22.46 5.36
CA PRO A 39 13.37 -21.93 5.98
C PRO A 39 14.64 -22.70 5.56
N GLY A 40 15.75 -22.00 5.37
CA GLY A 40 17.06 -22.63 5.11
C GLY A 40 17.26 -23.20 3.71
N SER A 41 16.37 -22.91 2.76
CA SER A 41 16.50 -23.35 1.37
C SER A 41 17.20 -22.31 0.46
N GLN A 42 17.45 -22.66 -0.80
CA GLN A 42 18.32 -21.93 -1.74
C GLN A 42 17.73 -20.60 -2.27
N TRP A 43 16.72 -20.02 -1.60
CA TRP A 43 15.94 -18.88 -2.10
C TRP A 43 16.76 -17.63 -2.32
N GLY A 44 17.73 -17.33 -1.46
CA GLY A 44 18.63 -16.21 -1.66
C GLY A 44 19.32 -16.24 -3.04
N ALA A 45 19.68 -17.43 -3.54
CA ALA A 45 20.25 -17.60 -4.88
C ALA A 45 19.20 -17.44 -5.99
N LEU A 46 18.03 -18.05 -5.83
CA LEU A 46 16.96 -18.00 -6.83
C LEU A 46 16.40 -16.58 -7.00
N LEU A 47 16.20 -15.85 -5.90
CA LEU A 47 15.69 -14.48 -5.92
C LEU A 47 16.67 -13.49 -6.56
N ARG A 48 17.97 -13.81 -6.65
CA ARG A 48 18.94 -12.99 -7.41
C ARG A 48 18.61 -12.93 -8.90
N LEU A 49 17.97 -13.96 -9.44
CA LEU A 49 17.53 -14.03 -10.83
C LEU A 49 16.26 -13.20 -11.10
N VAL A 50 15.57 -12.77 -10.04
CA VAL A 50 14.34 -11.99 -10.13
C VAL A 50 14.65 -10.49 -10.07
N PRO A 51 14.02 -9.66 -10.94
CA PRO A 51 14.17 -8.21 -10.89
C PRO A 51 13.77 -7.62 -9.52
N PRO A 52 14.48 -6.60 -8.99
CA PRO A 52 14.18 -6.01 -7.69
C PRO A 52 12.73 -5.51 -7.54
N THR A 53 12.17 -4.87 -8.56
CA THR A 53 10.77 -4.41 -8.56
C THR A 53 9.79 -5.57 -8.42
N GLN A 54 10.12 -6.72 -9.01
CA GLN A 54 9.30 -7.92 -8.93
C GLN A 54 9.40 -8.58 -7.54
N CYS A 55 10.60 -8.60 -6.95
CA CYS A 55 10.78 -8.98 -5.54
C CYS A 55 9.98 -8.08 -4.59
N LEU A 56 9.99 -6.77 -4.84
CA LEU A 56 9.21 -5.81 -4.05
C LEU A 56 7.71 -6.07 -4.18
N LEU A 57 7.21 -6.30 -5.40
CA LEU A 57 5.81 -6.66 -5.61
C LEU A 57 5.45 -8.00 -4.92
N ALA A 58 6.33 -8.99 -4.98
CA ALA A 58 6.14 -10.28 -4.33
C ALA A 58 6.00 -10.16 -2.80
N ALA A 59 6.60 -9.14 -2.18
CA ALA A 59 6.42 -8.88 -0.75
C ALA A 59 4.94 -8.69 -0.36
N ALA A 60 4.11 -8.16 -1.27
CA ALA A 60 2.68 -8.01 -1.01
C ALA A 60 1.93 -9.35 -0.83
N ALA A 61 2.47 -10.43 -1.39
CA ALA A 61 1.93 -11.79 -1.26
C ALA A 61 2.77 -12.68 -0.32
N ALA A 62 3.92 -12.22 0.14
CA ALA A 62 4.93 -13.05 0.81
C ALA A 62 4.56 -13.44 2.24
N GLY A 63 4.51 -14.75 2.53
CA GLY A 63 4.47 -15.26 3.90
C GLY A 63 5.75 -14.91 4.68
N PRO A 64 5.79 -15.17 6.00
CA PRO A 64 6.85 -14.65 6.89
C PRO A 64 8.28 -15.04 6.48
N ASN A 65 8.48 -16.27 6.00
CA ASN A 65 9.81 -16.71 5.56
C ASN A 65 10.25 -15.99 4.29
N LEU A 66 9.36 -15.88 3.30
CA LEU A 66 9.68 -15.24 2.03
C LEU A 66 9.89 -13.73 2.22
N GLU A 67 9.15 -13.10 3.13
CA GLU A 67 9.35 -11.69 3.48
C GLU A 67 10.80 -11.43 3.92
N ARG A 68 11.37 -12.30 4.76
CA ARG A 68 12.77 -12.19 5.20
C ARG A 68 13.75 -12.36 4.05
N GLU A 69 13.54 -13.36 3.19
CA GLU A 69 14.39 -13.61 2.01
C GLU A 69 14.34 -12.45 1.00
N LEU A 70 13.15 -11.88 0.78
CA LEU A 70 12.97 -10.71 -0.08
C LEU A 70 13.66 -9.48 0.51
N ALA A 71 13.52 -9.25 1.81
CA ALA A 71 14.21 -8.14 2.46
C ALA A 71 15.73 -8.27 2.33
N ALA A 72 16.28 -9.47 2.57
CA ALA A 72 17.70 -9.77 2.37
C ALA A 72 18.13 -9.52 0.91
N ARG A 73 17.35 -10.02 -0.07
CA ARG A 73 17.58 -9.81 -1.51
C ARG A 73 17.60 -8.33 -1.92
N LEU A 74 16.81 -7.51 -1.26
CA LEU A 74 16.67 -6.09 -1.59
C LEU A 74 17.70 -5.19 -0.89
N GLY A 75 18.60 -5.75 -0.08
CA GLY A 75 19.70 -5.07 0.60
C GLY A 75 19.87 -5.50 2.06
N GLY A 76 18.84 -6.06 2.69
CA GLY A 76 18.86 -6.52 4.08
C GLY A 76 18.87 -5.41 5.13
N ASP A 77 18.83 -4.15 4.70
CA ASP A 77 18.79 -2.99 5.59
C ASP A 77 17.40 -2.80 6.25
N ALA A 78 17.31 -1.82 7.15
CA ALA A 78 16.09 -1.52 7.87
C ALA A 78 14.94 -1.08 6.95
N THR A 79 15.24 -0.34 5.87
CA THR A 79 14.25 0.16 4.92
C THR A 79 13.67 -0.97 4.08
N ALA A 80 14.51 -1.90 3.58
CA ALA A 80 14.08 -3.10 2.88
C ALA A 80 13.13 -3.94 3.73
N ARG A 81 13.48 -4.17 5.00
CA ARG A 81 12.61 -4.90 5.94
C ARG A 81 11.30 -4.18 6.18
N ALA A 82 11.33 -2.88 6.44
CA ALA A 82 10.13 -2.08 6.67
C ALA A 82 9.21 -2.09 5.44
N LEU A 83 9.75 -1.91 4.24
CA LEU A 83 8.98 -1.95 3.00
C LEU A 83 8.32 -3.31 2.76
N CYS A 84 9.04 -4.41 2.97
CA CYS A 84 8.48 -5.75 2.85
C CYS A 84 7.33 -5.96 3.84
N GLN A 85 7.49 -5.54 5.10
CA GLN A 85 6.45 -5.62 6.13
C GLN A 85 5.22 -4.78 5.79
N LEU A 86 5.43 -3.54 5.33
CA LEU A 86 4.35 -2.64 4.91
C LEU A 86 3.54 -3.25 3.76
N LEU A 87 4.23 -3.79 2.74
CA LEU A 87 3.59 -4.41 1.58
C LEU A 87 2.85 -5.70 1.92
N ALA A 88 3.40 -6.53 2.81
CA ALA A 88 2.77 -7.75 3.30
C ALA A 88 1.54 -7.48 4.18
N GLY A 89 1.47 -6.29 4.81
CA GLY A 89 0.40 -5.85 5.70
C GLY A 89 -0.81 -5.23 4.99
N PRO A 90 -1.84 -4.75 5.72
CA PRO A 90 -3.01 -4.08 5.13
C PRO A 90 -2.65 -2.72 4.51
N PHE A 91 -3.54 -2.19 3.65
CA PHE A 91 -3.34 -0.86 3.02
C PHE A 91 -3.09 0.28 4.01
N LEU A 92 -3.79 0.32 5.14
CA LEU A 92 -3.49 1.25 6.23
C LEU A 92 -2.51 0.55 7.16
N PRO A 93 -1.20 0.85 7.10
CA PRO A 93 -0.23 0.01 7.76
C PRO A 93 -0.32 0.12 9.29
N ALA A 94 0.07 -0.95 9.97
CA ALA A 94 0.12 -1.00 11.44
C ALA A 94 1.34 -0.30 12.05
N HIS A 95 2.24 0.22 11.20
CA HIS A 95 3.49 0.87 11.53
C HIS A 95 3.57 2.23 10.83
N PRO A 96 4.39 3.18 11.32
CA PRO A 96 4.64 4.43 10.60
C PRO A 96 5.25 4.16 9.21
N LEU A 97 5.10 5.11 8.30
CA LEU A 97 5.75 5.02 6.99
C LEU A 97 7.25 5.17 7.15
N CYS A 98 8.03 4.37 6.44
CA CYS A 98 9.48 4.51 6.43
C CYS A 98 9.90 5.62 5.45
N PRO A 99 10.92 6.44 5.79
CA PRO A 99 11.50 7.39 4.85
C PRO A 99 12.13 6.66 3.66
N LEU A 100 12.11 7.28 2.49
CA LEU A 100 12.61 6.71 1.24
C LEU A 100 13.68 7.60 0.64
N ASP A 101 14.78 6.99 0.22
CA ASP A 101 15.73 7.62 -0.68
C ASP A 101 15.28 7.48 -2.15
N GLU A 102 16.04 8.11 -3.06
CA GLU A 102 15.73 8.06 -4.49
C GLU A 102 15.76 6.64 -5.08
N ALA A 103 16.64 5.77 -4.59
CA ALA A 103 16.73 4.40 -5.09
C ALA A 103 15.45 3.62 -4.79
N TRP A 104 14.87 3.80 -3.61
CA TRP A 104 13.59 3.19 -3.25
C TRP A 104 12.41 3.82 -3.97
N ARG A 105 12.38 5.15 -4.13
CA ARG A 105 11.37 5.84 -4.92
C ARG A 105 11.33 5.29 -6.35
N ALA A 106 12.48 5.17 -7.00
CA ALA A 106 12.59 4.62 -8.35
C ALA A 106 12.03 3.19 -8.47
N ARG A 107 12.23 2.34 -7.44
CA ARG A 107 11.67 0.97 -7.40
C ARG A 107 10.16 0.93 -7.19
N LEU A 108 9.59 1.93 -6.50
CA LEU A 108 8.16 2.00 -6.17
C LEU A 108 7.32 2.63 -7.28
N ARG A 109 7.86 3.59 -8.06
CA ARG A 109 7.13 4.27 -9.14
C ARG A 109 6.43 3.30 -10.11
N PRO A 110 7.05 2.20 -10.59
CA PRO A 110 6.37 1.23 -11.44
C PRO A 110 5.20 0.50 -10.77
N LEU A 111 5.20 0.40 -9.43
CA LEU A 111 4.12 -0.24 -8.68
C LEU A 111 2.95 0.70 -8.41
N ALA A 112 3.15 2.01 -8.44
CA ALA A 112 2.10 2.99 -8.14
C ALA A 112 0.96 3.00 -9.18
N LEU A 113 1.30 2.73 -10.45
CA LEU A 113 0.34 2.64 -11.57
C LEU A 113 -0.61 3.84 -11.62
N GLY A 114 -0.07 5.04 -11.78
CA GLY A 114 -0.83 6.30 -11.79
C GLY A 114 -0.69 7.13 -10.51
N ARG A 115 -1.48 8.20 -10.41
CA ARG A 115 -1.49 9.14 -9.29
C ARG A 115 -2.46 8.68 -8.19
N PRO A 116 -2.37 9.25 -6.97
CA PRO A 116 -3.35 9.00 -5.92
C PRO A 116 -4.78 9.22 -6.40
N GLY A 117 -5.64 8.23 -6.18
CA GLY A 117 -7.02 8.27 -6.64
C GLY A 117 -7.23 7.90 -8.11
N ASP A 118 -6.20 7.76 -8.94
CA ASP A 118 -6.42 7.33 -10.33
C ASP A 118 -6.93 5.89 -10.37
N PRO A 119 -7.88 5.56 -11.27
CA PRO A 119 -8.17 4.18 -11.61
C PRO A 119 -6.92 3.49 -12.16
N VAL A 120 -6.95 2.15 -12.22
CA VAL A 120 -5.89 1.37 -12.84
C VAL A 120 -6.47 0.53 -13.97
N ASP A 121 -5.73 0.39 -15.07
CA ASP A 121 -6.21 -0.24 -16.31
C ASP A 121 -6.73 -1.67 -16.14
N HIS A 122 -6.31 -2.35 -15.08
CA HIS A 122 -6.54 -3.77 -14.86
C HIS A 122 -7.64 -4.08 -13.83
N GLY A 123 -8.45 -3.10 -13.41
CA GLY A 123 -9.61 -3.34 -12.55
C GLY A 123 -10.32 -2.09 -12.02
N LEU A 124 -11.43 -2.30 -11.32
CA LEU A 124 -12.24 -1.22 -10.72
C LEU A 124 -11.53 -0.45 -9.60
N PHE A 125 -10.49 -1.03 -8.98
CA PHE A 125 -9.75 -0.43 -7.86
C PHE A 125 -8.27 -0.79 -7.94
N PRO A 126 -7.35 0.12 -7.55
CA PRO A 126 -5.94 -0.20 -7.44
C PRO A 126 -5.71 -1.31 -6.40
N SER A 127 -4.77 -2.22 -6.70
CA SER A 127 -4.34 -3.23 -5.74
C SER A 127 -3.74 -2.57 -4.50
N ARG A 128 -3.72 -3.28 -3.39
CA ARG A 128 -3.11 -2.80 -2.14
C ARG A 128 -1.65 -2.41 -2.33
N ALA A 129 -0.88 -3.20 -3.08
CA ALA A 129 0.50 -2.89 -3.38
C ALA A 129 0.62 -1.54 -4.10
N SER A 130 -0.26 -1.27 -5.07
CA SER A 130 -0.29 0.01 -5.79
C SER A 130 -0.67 1.18 -4.88
N LYS A 131 -1.68 0.99 -4.02
CA LYS A 131 -2.10 2.01 -3.05
C LYS A 131 -1.01 2.32 -2.03
N LEU A 132 -0.28 1.31 -1.55
CA LEU A 132 0.85 1.48 -0.64
C LEU A 132 2.02 2.17 -1.31
N ALA A 133 2.32 1.83 -2.58
CA ALA A 133 3.34 2.53 -3.35
C ALA A 133 3.01 4.02 -3.52
N ARG A 134 1.76 4.35 -3.89
CA ARG A 134 1.27 5.75 -3.95
C ARG A 134 1.40 6.45 -2.60
N LEU A 135 1.01 5.79 -1.50
CA LEU A 135 1.09 6.36 -0.16
C LEU A 135 2.54 6.69 0.26
N LEU A 136 3.45 5.76 -0.01
CA LEU A 136 4.87 5.87 0.27
C LEU A 136 5.54 6.99 -0.56
N LEU A 137 5.22 7.06 -1.85
CA LEU A 137 5.68 8.12 -2.76
C LEU A 137 5.11 9.50 -2.38
N ALA A 138 3.84 9.57 -1.93
CA ALA A 138 3.25 10.80 -1.43
C ALA A 138 3.95 11.32 -0.18
N ALA A 139 4.26 10.44 0.77
CA ALA A 139 5.03 10.79 1.96
C ALA A 139 6.46 11.25 1.62
N ALA A 140 7.04 10.75 0.53
CA ALA A 140 8.38 11.12 0.07
C ALA A 140 8.42 12.35 -0.87
N GLY A 141 7.27 12.96 -1.16
CA GLY A 141 7.16 14.19 -1.97
C GLY A 141 7.16 13.98 -3.49
N ASP A 142 6.94 12.76 -4.00
CA ASP A 142 6.91 12.50 -5.45
C ASP A 142 5.65 13.05 -6.15
N TYR A 143 4.64 13.51 -5.39
CA TYR A 143 3.42 14.09 -5.95
C TYR A 143 3.25 15.55 -5.50
N PRO A 144 2.83 16.46 -6.40
CA PRO A 144 2.49 17.83 -6.03
C PRO A 144 1.33 17.88 -5.02
N ALA A 145 1.50 18.66 -3.94
CA ALA A 145 0.54 18.70 -2.83
C ALA A 145 -0.86 19.17 -3.25
N ASP A 146 -0.93 20.14 -4.16
CA ASP A 146 -2.16 20.66 -4.75
C ASP A 146 -2.90 19.57 -5.56
N ALA A 147 -2.16 18.82 -6.39
CA ALA A 147 -2.72 17.73 -7.18
C ALA A 147 -3.24 16.59 -6.28
N VAL A 148 -2.51 16.22 -5.23
CA VAL A 148 -2.96 15.19 -4.27
C VAL A 148 -4.18 15.66 -3.48
N LEU A 149 -4.22 16.92 -3.06
CA LEU A 149 -5.37 17.50 -2.36
C LEU A 149 -6.61 17.53 -3.26
N LEU A 150 -6.47 17.94 -4.52
CA LEU A 150 -7.56 17.92 -5.49
C LEU A 150 -8.10 16.50 -5.67
N ALA A 151 -7.23 15.52 -5.89
CA ALA A 151 -7.62 14.12 -6.01
C ALA A 151 -8.34 13.59 -4.75
N ALA A 152 -7.93 14.04 -3.56
CA ALA A 152 -8.58 13.69 -2.30
C ALA A 152 -9.97 14.33 -2.13
N ARG A 153 -10.18 15.57 -2.59
CA ARG A 153 -11.49 16.22 -2.60
C ARG A 153 -12.46 15.46 -3.51
N ASP A 154 -11.98 15.11 -4.70
CA ASP A 154 -12.74 14.43 -5.73
C ASP A 154 -12.93 12.94 -5.44
N ALA A 155 -12.19 12.36 -4.48
CA ALA A 155 -12.21 10.94 -4.13
C ALA A 155 -13.61 10.36 -3.86
N TYR A 156 -14.59 11.19 -3.53
CA TYR A 156 -15.96 10.79 -3.21
C TYR A 156 -17.02 11.44 -4.11
N ALA A 157 -16.63 12.03 -5.24
CA ALA A 157 -17.56 12.55 -6.23
C ALA A 157 -18.46 11.43 -6.78
N ARG A 158 -19.72 11.76 -7.11
CA ARG A 158 -20.77 10.77 -7.45
C ARG A 158 -20.47 10.03 -8.75
N GLU A 159 -19.74 10.68 -9.65
CA GLU A 159 -19.40 10.24 -10.99
C GLU A 159 -18.25 9.23 -10.99
N ARG A 160 -17.62 8.97 -9.83
CA ARG A 160 -16.46 8.09 -9.75
C ARG A 160 -16.84 6.62 -9.70
N PRO A 161 -16.07 5.74 -10.38
CA PRO A 161 -16.29 4.30 -10.31
C PRO A 161 -15.97 3.73 -8.92
N TYR A 162 -15.21 4.44 -8.09
CA TYR A 162 -14.93 4.05 -6.71
C TYR A 162 -14.59 5.23 -5.80
N HIS A 163 -14.68 4.99 -4.47
CA HIS A 163 -14.20 5.94 -3.46
C HIS A 163 -12.66 5.87 -3.30
N GLY A 164 -11.99 6.96 -3.65
CA GLY A 164 -10.53 7.11 -3.65
C GLY A 164 -9.90 7.29 -2.25
N HIS A 165 -10.14 6.37 -1.31
CA HIS A 165 -9.51 6.44 0.03
C HIS A 165 -7.98 6.48 -0.02
N ASP A 166 -7.36 5.98 -1.10
CA ASP A 166 -5.92 6.11 -1.31
C ASP A 166 -5.50 7.57 -1.55
N ALA A 167 -6.27 8.35 -2.31
CA ALA A 167 -6.03 9.78 -2.49
C ALA A 167 -6.09 10.53 -1.17
N LEU A 168 -7.12 10.30 -0.35
CA LEU A 168 -7.24 10.92 0.96
C LEU A 168 -6.10 10.50 1.91
N ALA A 169 -5.68 9.24 1.88
CA ALA A 169 -4.54 8.79 2.66
C ALA A 169 -3.23 9.44 2.20
N CYS A 170 -3.00 9.55 0.89
CA CYS A 170 -1.84 10.24 0.32
C CYS A 170 -1.84 11.72 0.71
N ALA A 171 -2.99 12.39 0.67
CA ALA A 171 -3.10 13.79 1.04
C ALA A 171 -2.77 14.05 2.52
N LEU A 172 -3.03 13.08 3.41
CA LEU A 172 -2.71 13.20 4.83
C LEU A 172 -1.21 13.09 5.13
N VAL A 173 -0.43 12.47 4.25
CA VAL A 173 1.02 12.28 4.42
C VAL A 173 1.87 13.17 3.51
N CYS A 174 1.26 13.77 2.49
CA CYS A 174 1.93 14.67 1.55
C CYS A 174 2.21 16.01 2.24
N ALA A 175 3.48 16.38 2.33
CA ALA A 175 3.89 17.66 2.90
C ALA A 175 3.26 18.83 2.13
N GLY A 176 2.66 19.79 2.85
CA GLY A 176 2.01 20.95 2.26
C GLY A 176 0.55 20.73 1.80
N ALA A 177 0.00 19.52 1.89
CA ALA A 177 -1.41 19.27 1.62
C ALA A 177 -2.27 19.45 2.90
N PRO A 178 -3.15 20.47 2.99
CA PRO A 178 -4.02 20.70 4.15
C PRO A 178 -5.22 19.73 4.22
N ALA A 179 -4.96 18.42 4.18
CA ALA A 179 -5.99 17.37 4.07
C ALA A 179 -6.73 17.05 5.39
N ARG A 180 -6.29 17.63 6.52
CA ARG A 180 -6.87 17.39 7.84
C ARG A 180 -8.32 17.87 7.93
N ALA A 181 -8.60 19.08 7.44
CA ALA A 181 -9.94 19.64 7.39
C ALA A 181 -10.88 18.75 6.56
N LEU A 182 -10.40 18.27 5.41
CA LEU A 182 -11.13 17.34 4.55
C LEU A 182 -11.43 16.02 5.26
N LEU A 183 -10.48 15.41 5.98
CA LEU A 183 -10.75 14.21 6.76
C LEU A 183 -11.77 14.46 7.89
N ARG A 184 -11.70 15.61 8.59
CA ARG A 184 -12.67 15.99 9.63
C ARG A 184 -14.08 16.13 9.06
N GLU A 185 -14.24 16.82 7.94
CA GLU A 185 -15.50 16.92 7.19
C GLU A 185 -16.04 15.53 6.85
N ARG A 186 -15.22 14.68 6.23
CA ARG A 186 -15.63 13.31 5.85
C ARG A 186 -15.99 12.44 7.03
N LEU A 187 -15.37 12.63 8.20
CA LEU A 187 -15.73 11.91 9.43
C LEU A 187 -17.10 12.34 9.96
N ARG A 188 -17.40 13.65 9.95
CA ARG A 188 -18.72 14.21 10.34
C ARG A 188 -19.82 13.73 9.39
N ASP A 189 -19.54 13.75 8.08
CA ASP A 189 -20.50 13.43 7.03
C ASP A 189 -20.66 11.94 6.75
N THR A 190 -20.01 11.07 7.54
CA THR A 190 -20.17 9.62 7.37
C THR A 190 -21.62 9.17 7.47
N ARG A 191 -22.52 9.90 8.14
CA ARG A 191 -23.96 9.58 8.14
C ARG A 191 -24.67 9.87 6.80
N ALA A 192 -24.21 10.88 6.06
CA ALA A 192 -24.76 11.28 4.76
C ALA A 192 -24.20 10.46 3.58
N HIS A 193 -23.03 9.84 3.74
CA HIS A 193 -22.43 8.98 2.72
C HIS A 193 -23.13 7.61 2.61
N ARG A 194 -23.50 7.23 1.38
CA ARG A 194 -24.03 5.89 1.06
C ARG A 194 -22.91 4.85 1.19
N GLY A 195 -23.22 3.72 1.84
CA GLY A 195 -22.35 2.53 1.87
C GLY A 195 -21.55 2.33 3.16
N TRP A 196 -21.94 1.32 3.94
CA TRP A 196 -21.28 0.92 5.20
C TRP A 196 -19.76 0.71 5.08
N ARG A 197 -19.29 0.12 3.96
CA ARG A 197 -17.87 -0.15 3.72
C ARG A 197 -17.03 1.12 3.62
N SER A 198 -17.54 2.13 2.91
CA SER A 198 -16.86 3.42 2.78
C SER A 198 -16.68 4.10 4.14
N ARG A 199 -17.77 4.15 4.92
CA ARG A 199 -17.75 4.72 6.28
C ARG A 199 -16.71 4.05 7.14
N LYS A 200 -16.70 2.71 7.16
CA LYS A 200 -15.73 1.93 7.91
C LYS A 200 -14.28 2.26 7.51
N GLN A 201 -14.02 2.44 6.22
CA GLN A 201 -12.69 2.81 5.71
C GLN A 201 -12.31 4.24 6.09
N THR A 202 -13.21 5.22 5.99
CA THR A 202 -12.96 6.61 6.43
C THR A 202 -12.63 6.68 7.92
N HIS A 203 -13.40 5.97 8.75
CA HIS A 203 -13.11 5.87 10.19
C HIS A 203 -11.79 5.15 10.49
N ALA A 204 -11.44 4.11 9.72
CA ALA A 204 -10.14 3.45 9.84
C ALA A 204 -8.98 4.38 9.47
N LEU A 205 -9.14 5.18 8.41
CA LEU A 205 -8.17 6.18 8.00
C LEU A 205 -7.98 7.26 9.07
N GLY A 206 -9.08 7.76 9.66
CA GLY A 206 -9.01 8.73 10.76
C GLY A 206 -8.27 8.19 11.98
N ARG A 207 -8.52 6.94 12.38
CA ARG A 207 -7.77 6.30 13.49
C ARG A 207 -6.29 6.11 13.16
N TRP A 208 -6.00 5.66 11.94
CA TRP A 208 -4.63 5.48 11.46
C TRP A 208 -3.86 6.81 11.46
N ALA A 209 -4.46 7.87 10.90
CA ALA A 209 -3.84 9.18 10.81
C ALA A 209 -3.55 9.80 12.18
N ARG A 210 -4.45 9.65 13.16
CA ARG A 210 -4.20 10.07 14.54
C ARG A 210 -3.09 9.27 15.20
N ARG A 211 -3.14 7.93 15.08
CA ARG A 211 -2.16 7.03 15.71
C ARG A 211 -0.71 7.34 15.31
N PHE A 212 -0.49 7.78 14.07
CA PHE A 212 0.85 8.06 13.55
C PHE A 212 1.15 9.55 13.35
N GLY A 213 0.34 10.44 13.92
CA GLY A 213 0.62 11.88 13.92
C GLY A 213 0.35 12.63 12.61
N TYR A 214 -0.23 11.99 11.59
CA TYR A 214 -0.67 12.65 10.35
C TYR A 214 -1.88 13.58 10.59
N MET A 215 -2.54 13.42 11.73
CA MET A 215 -3.54 14.31 12.30
C MET A 215 -3.07 14.75 13.70
N SER A 216 -2.03 15.58 13.82
CA SER A 216 -1.77 16.23 15.11
C SER A 216 -2.89 17.23 15.42
N GLU A 217 -3.26 17.33 16.70
CA GLU A 217 -4.20 18.33 17.19
C GLU A 217 -3.54 19.70 17.08
N GLU A 218 -4.02 20.54 16.17
CA GLU A 218 -4.11 21.96 16.52
C GLU A 218 -5.20 22.00 17.60
N THR A 219 -4.76 22.33 18.80
CA THR A 219 -5.57 22.84 19.90
C THR A 219 -6.46 23.95 19.33
N ASP A 220 -7.76 23.66 19.20
CA ASP A 220 -8.79 24.70 19.15
C ASP A 220 -8.84 25.39 20.52
#